data_AF-A0A4V2UNX8-F1
#
_entry.id   AF-A0A4V2UNX8-F1
#
_cell.length_a   1.000
_cell.length_b   1.000
_cell.length_c   1.000
_cell.angle_alpha   90.00
_cell.angle_beta   90.00
_cell.angle_gamma   90.00
#
_symmetry.space_group_name_H-M   'P 1'
#
loop_
_entity.id
_entity.type
_entity.pdbx_description
1 polymer ?
#
loop_
_entity_poly.entity_id
_entity_poly.type
_entity_poly.pdbx_seq_one_letter_code
_entity_poly.pdbx_strand_id
1 'polypeptide(L)'
;MLTLKCPYCGVQAEETELHAGGEAHLTRFGPDSSDDDFETYLFTRENPKGVHFERWRHSHGCGKWFHAARCTMTLEVFGTYPAQTTEPPQDIRDAITAKRPGWTWREFS
;
A
#
# COMPACT_ATOMS: atom_id res chain seq x y z
N MET A 1 -10.96 -1.34 -15.29
CA MET A 1 -10.02 -2.14 -14.49
C MET A 1 -9.08 -1.18 -13.80
N LEU A 2 -8.48 -1.55 -12.66
CA LEU A 2 -7.68 -0.63 -11.86
C LEU A 2 -6.46 -0.13 -12.66
N THR A 3 -6.04 1.13 -12.47
CA THR A 3 -4.82 1.67 -13.08
C THR A 3 -3.97 2.31 -12.01
N LEU A 4 -2.70 1.92 -11.93
CA LEU A 4 -1.73 2.45 -10.97
C LEU A 4 -0.52 3.02 -11.69
N LYS A 5 -0.11 4.24 -11.33
CA LYS A 5 1.12 4.83 -11.85
C LYS A 5 2.31 4.13 -11.21
N CYS A 6 3.21 3.54 -11.98
CA CYS A 6 4.44 3.04 -11.40
C CYS A 6 5.37 4.23 -11.09
N PRO A 7 5.76 4.46 -9.82
CA PRO A 7 6.59 5.62 -9.47
C PRO A 7 8.03 5.51 -10.01
N TYR A 8 8.43 4.32 -10.47
CA TYR A 8 9.78 4.08 -10.96
C TYR A 8 9.93 4.21 -12.47
N CYS A 9 8.96 3.78 -13.26
CA CYS A 9 9.02 3.88 -14.73
C CYS A 9 7.98 4.87 -15.31
N GLY A 10 7.10 5.45 -14.48
CA GLY A 10 6.11 6.44 -14.90
C GLY A 10 4.92 5.89 -15.68
N VAL A 11 4.94 4.61 -16.06
CA VAL A 11 3.86 3.95 -16.79
C VAL A 11 2.59 3.92 -15.96
N GLN A 12 1.46 4.24 -16.59
CA GLN A 12 0.13 3.96 -16.07
C GLN A 12 -0.17 2.50 -16.34
N ALA A 13 0.14 1.63 -15.37
CA ALA A 13 0.01 0.20 -15.51
C ALA A 13 -1.43 -0.21 -15.20
N GLU A 14 -1.98 -1.05 -16.08
CA GLU A 14 -3.26 -1.70 -15.87
C GLU A 14 -3.11 -2.84 -14.83
N GLU A 15 -4.17 -3.17 -14.09
CA GLU A 15 -4.16 -4.16 -13.00
C GLU A 15 -3.53 -5.51 -13.40
N THR A 16 -3.76 -5.99 -14.62
CA THR A 16 -3.20 -7.27 -15.09
C THR A 16 -1.69 -7.23 -15.33
N GLU A 17 -1.11 -6.04 -15.44
CA GLU A 17 0.35 -5.85 -15.52
C GLU A 17 1.02 -5.91 -14.14
N LEU A 18 0.22 -5.90 -13.07
CA LEU A 18 0.64 -5.75 -11.70
C LEU A 18 0.37 -7.01 -10.87
N HIS A 19 1.11 -7.18 -9.79
CA HIS A 19 0.87 -8.19 -8.78
C HIS A 19 0.61 -7.53 -7.44
N ALA A 20 -0.54 -7.83 -6.83
CA ALA A 20 -0.91 -7.35 -5.50
C ALA A 20 -0.05 -8.01 -4.40
N GLY A 21 0.42 -7.24 -3.43
CA GLY A 21 1.25 -7.70 -2.30
C GLY A 21 0.61 -7.57 -0.93
N GLY A 22 -0.67 -7.20 -0.89
CA GLY A 22 -1.40 -6.94 0.36
C GLY A 22 -0.92 -5.66 1.03
N GLU A 23 -1.02 -5.63 2.35
CA GLU A 23 -0.73 -4.48 3.20
C GLU A 23 0.70 -3.89 3.02
N ALA A 24 0.81 -2.55 3.06
CA ALA A 24 2.06 -1.79 3.11
C ALA A 24 2.57 -1.56 4.54
N HIS A 25 3.78 -1.02 4.67
CA HIS A 25 4.34 -0.57 5.95
C HIS A 25 4.44 -1.65 7.03
N LEU A 26 4.56 -2.92 6.64
CA LEU A 26 4.82 -4.02 7.57
C LEU A 26 6.28 -4.05 8.01
N THR A 27 6.47 -4.06 9.33
CA THR A 27 7.75 -4.41 9.95
C THR A 27 7.95 -5.93 9.87
N ARG A 28 9.15 -6.35 9.48
CA ARG A 28 9.51 -7.77 9.43
C ARG A 28 10.03 -8.23 10.79
N PHE A 29 9.39 -9.27 11.33
CA PHE A 29 9.89 -10.01 12.49
C PHE A 29 10.48 -11.35 12.04
N GLY A 30 11.60 -11.72 12.66
CA GLY A 30 12.40 -12.88 12.28
C GLY A 30 12.30 -14.01 13.30
N PRO A 31 13.02 -15.12 13.08
CA PRO A 31 13.05 -16.24 14.03
C PRO A 31 13.67 -15.88 15.39
N ASP A 32 14.39 -14.75 15.48
CA ASP A 32 14.98 -14.24 16.72
C ASP A 32 14.03 -13.31 17.50
N SER A 33 12.82 -13.06 16.98
CA SER A 33 11.77 -12.27 17.64
C SER A 33 11.01 -13.10 18.68
N SER A 34 10.15 -12.46 19.47
CA SER A 34 9.22 -13.20 20.34
C SER A 34 8.25 -14.03 19.49
N ASP A 35 7.72 -15.13 20.06
CA ASP A 35 6.74 -15.98 19.37
C ASP A 35 5.51 -15.16 18.95
N ASP A 36 5.03 -14.26 19.81
CA ASP A 36 3.86 -13.39 19.54
C ASP A 36 4.13 -12.41 18.38
N ASP A 37 5.31 -11.78 18.34
CA ASP A 37 5.69 -10.88 17.25
C ASP A 37 5.84 -11.63 15.92
N PHE A 38 6.42 -12.83 15.98
CA PHE A 38 6.63 -13.65 14.79
C PHE A 38 5.32 -14.21 14.24
N GLU A 39 4.42 -14.69 15.11
CA GLU A 39 3.07 -15.13 14.78
C GLU A 39 2.27 -13.99 14.13
N THR A 40 2.28 -12.81 14.74
CA THR A 40 1.64 -11.60 14.20
C THR A 40 2.19 -11.25 12.82
N TYR A 41 3.52 -11.27 12.64
CA TYR A 41 4.14 -10.99 11.35
C TYR A 41 3.79 -12.02 10.27
N LEU A 42 3.66 -13.30 10.63
CA LEU A 42 3.34 -14.35 9.66
C LEU A 42 1.88 -14.28 9.21
N PHE A 43 0.94 -14.02 10.13
CA PHE A 43 -0.48 -14.28 9.87
C PHE A 43 -1.38 -13.05 9.92
N THR A 44 -1.01 -11.98 10.62
CA THR A 44 -1.89 -10.83 10.87
C THR A 44 -1.64 -9.70 9.88
N ARG A 45 -2.71 -9.18 9.26
CA ARG A 45 -2.65 -8.02 8.34
C ARG A 45 -3.81 -7.08 8.60
N GLU A 46 -3.60 -5.79 8.33
CA GLU A 46 -4.69 -4.83 8.23
C GLU A 46 -5.61 -5.19 7.07
N ASN A 47 -6.92 -5.15 7.34
CA ASN A 47 -7.95 -5.35 6.32
C ASN A 47 -9.06 -4.30 6.47
N PRO A 48 -8.73 -3.01 6.25
CA PRO A 48 -9.67 -1.93 6.48
C PRO A 48 -10.76 -1.90 5.40
N LYS A 49 -11.98 -1.61 5.83
CA LYS A 49 -13.06 -1.19 4.94
C LYS A 49 -12.94 0.32 4.72
N GLY A 50 -12.30 0.74 3.63
CA GLY A 50 -12.02 2.15 3.36
C GLY A 50 -10.61 2.36 2.84
N VAL A 51 -9.93 3.39 3.34
CA VAL A 51 -8.56 3.72 2.94
C VAL A 51 -7.61 2.59 3.38
N HIS A 52 -6.78 2.14 2.46
CA HIS A 52 -5.77 1.12 2.68
C HIS A 52 -4.47 1.52 1.96
N PHE A 53 -3.35 1.31 2.63
CA PHE A 53 -2.04 1.35 2.00
C PHE A 53 -1.60 -0.06 1.65
N GLU A 54 -1.37 -0.28 0.36
CA GLU A 54 -1.12 -1.59 -0.22
C GLU A 54 0.26 -1.64 -0.91
N ARG A 55 0.83 -2.82 -1.08
CA ARG A 55 2.02 -3.10 -1.89
C ARG A 55 1.61 -3.62 -3.25
N TRP A 56 2.31 -3.16 -4.27
CA TRP A 56 2.12 -3.59 -5.65
C TRP A 56 3.47 -3.78 -6.32
N ARG A 57 3.59 -4.82 -7.16
CA ARG A 57 4.76 -5.06 -7.99
C ARG A 57 4.39 -4.87 -9.45
N HIS A 58 5.19 -4.12 -10.20
CA HIS A 58 5.02 -3.99 -11.64
C HIS A 58 5.60 -5.21 -12.37
N SER A 59 4.92 -6.36 -12.27
CA SER A 59 5.40 -7.67 -12.71
C SER A 59 5.65 -7.77 -14.22
N HIS A 60 4.81 -7.11 -15.02
CA HIS A 60 4.94 -7.08 -16.48
C HIS A 60 5.66 -5.82 -17.00
N GLY A 61 6.40 -5.13 -16.13
CA GLY A 61 7.17 -3.93 -16.47
C GLY A 61 8.50 -3.87 -15.74
N CYS A 62 8.72 -2.84 -14.93
CA CYS A 62 10.03 -2.60 -14.31
C CYS A 62 10.42 -3.60 -13.20
N GLY A 63 9.52 -4.49 -12.78
CA GLY A 63 9.77 -5.53 -11.78
C GLY A 63 9.87 -5.05 -10.32
N LYS A 64 9.80 -3.73 -10.08
CA LYS A 64 9.95 -3.10 -8.75
C LYS A 64 8.65 -3.13 -7.95
N TRP A 65 8.81 -3.16 -6.63
CA TRP A 65 7.73 -3.01 -5.64
C TRP A 65 7.52 -1.54 -5.30
N PHE A 66 6.27 -1.10 -5.19
CA PHE A 66 5.84 0.23 -4.76
C PHE A 66 4.61 0.13 -3.85
N HIS A 67 4.21 1.27 -3.28
CA HIS A 67 3.00 1.38 -2.47
C HIS A 67 1.90 2.12 -3.22
N ALA A 68 0.65 1.78 -2.93
CA ALA A 68 -0.54 2.46 -3.42
C ALA A 68 -1.47 2.80 -2.25
N ALA A 69 -2.05 3.99 -2.27
CA ALA A 69 -3.13 4.38 -1.38
C ALA A 69 -4.45 4.26 -2.12
N ARG A 70 -5.36 3.41 -1.65
CA ARG A 70 -6.62 3.12 -2.35
C ARG A 70 -7.78 2.94 -1.37
N CYS A 71 -9.00 3.22 -1.83
CA CYS A 71 -10.20 2.84 -1.12
C CYS A 71 -10.62 1.42 -1.51
N THR A 72 -10.63 0.48 -0.56
CA THR A 72 -11.02 -0.92 -0.79
C THR A 72 -12.50 -1.07 -1.16
N MET A 73 -13.34 -0.09 -0.82
CA MET A 73 -14.76 -0.08 -1.15
C MET A 73 -15.08 0.44 -2.55
N THR A 74 -14.40 1.49 -3.00
CA THR A 74 -14.73 2.21 -4.25
C THR A 74 -13.71 1.98 -5.36
N LEU A 75 -12.58 1.35 -5.04
CA LEU A 75 -11.41 1.20 -5.89
C LEU A 75 -10.72 2.53 -6.27
N GLU A 76 -11.12 3.66 -5.69
CA GLU A 76 -10.50 4.96 -5.90
C GLU A 76 -9.03 4.95 -5.45
N VAL A 77 -8.13 5.35 -6.33
CA VAL A 77 -6.69 5.45 -6.07
C VAL A 77 -6.34 6.89 -5.74
N PHE A 78 -5.81 7.13 -4.55
CA PHE A 78 -5.34 8.45 -4.11
C PHE A 78 -3.92 8.74 -4.59
N GLY A 79 -3.12 7.70 -4.82
CA GLY A 79 -1.84 7.79 -5.48
C GLY A 79 -0.95 6.59 -5.22
N THR A 80 0.28 6.69 -5.73
CA THR A 80 1.31 5.63 -5.65
C THR A 80 2.65 6.27 -5.31
N TYR A 81 3.51 5.54 -4.60
CA TYR A 81 4.75 6.07 -4.10
C TYR A 81 5.81 4.97 -3.87
N PRO A 82 7.11 5.30 -3.81
CA PRO A 82 8.17 4.31 -3.69
C PRO A 82 8.05 3.43 -2.44
N ALA A 83 8.45 2.16 -2.55
CA ALA A 83 8.47 1.23 -1.41
C ALA A 83 9.57 1.55 -0.37
N GLN A 84 10.55 2.39 -0.71
CA GLN A 84 11.56 2.87 0.23
C GLN A 84 11.07 4.09 1.02
N THR A 85 9.84 4.04 1.51
CA THR A 85 9.24 5.07 2.36
C THR A 85 8.76 4.42 3.66
N THR A 86 8.99 5.08 4.78
CA THR A 86 8.61 4.56 6.11
C THR A 86 7.18 4.95 6.50
N GLU A 87 6.59 5.90 5.77
CA GLU A 87 5.25 6.40 6.00
C GLU A 87 4.63 6.93 4.69
N PRO A 88 3.30 7.04 4.59
CA PRO A 88 2.64 7.64 3.43
C PRO A 88 3.10 9.10 3.23
N PRO A 89 3.50 9.50 2.02
CA PRO A 89 3.85 10.89 1.72
C PRO A 89 2.72 11.88 2.01
N GLN A 90 3.06 13.12 2.36
CA GLN A 90 2.08 14.14 2.76
C GLN A 90 1.07 14.44 1.64
N ASP A 91 1.50 14.52 0.39
CA ASP A 91 0.62 14.73 -0.77
C ASP A 91 -0.42 13.62 -0.93
N ILE A 92 -0.05 12.37 -0.61
CA ILE A 92 -0.98 11.24 -0.56
C ILE A 92 -1.98 11.42 0.58
N ARG A 93 -1.54 11.80 1.79
CA ARG A 93 -2.43 12.04 2.93
C ARG A 93 -3.42 13.16 2.63
N ASP A 94 -2.95 14.25 2.05
CA ASP A 94 -3.78 15.39 1.66
C ASP A 94 -4.82 14.99 0.61
N ALA A 95 -4.42 14.18 -0.39
CA ALA A 95 -5.33 13.66 -1.41
C ALA A 95 -6.42 12.76 -0.81
N ILE A 96 -6.07 11.93 0.18
CA ILE A 96 -7.03 11.11 0.92
C ILE A 96 -7.96 12.00 1.73
N THR A 97 -7.44 12.91 2.55
CA THR A 97 -8.22 13.81 3.42
C THR A 97 -9.22 14.65 2.63
N ALA A 98 -8.84 15.14 1.45
CA ALA A 98 -9.72 15.89 0.56
C ALA A 98 -10.94 15.08 0.08
N LYS A 99 -10.84 13.75 0.01
CA LYS A 99 -11.89 12.86 -0.50
C LYS A 99 -12.60 12.05 0.60
N ARG A 100 -11.89 11.78 1.68
CA ARG A 100 -12.27 10.92 2.82
C ARG A 100 -11.87 11.63 4.12
N PRO A 101 -12.52 12.75 4.48
CA PRO A 101 -12.19 13.46 5.71
C PRO A 101 -12.39 12.54 6.93
N GLY A 102 -11.45 12.59 7.88
CA GLY A 102 -11.47 11.76 9.08
C GLY A 102 -11.09 10.29 8.85
N TRP A 103 -10.40 9.98 7.74
CA TRP A 103 -9.83 8.66 7.54
C TRP A 103 -8.74 8.37 8.58
N THR A 104 -8.60 7.10 8.93
CA THR A 104 -7.51 6.61 9.77
C THR A 104 -7.08 5.26 9.25
N TRP A 105 -5.79 4.99 9.29
CA TRP A 105 -5.22 3.68 9.04
C TRP A 105 -4.05 3.48 9.97
N ARG A 106 -4.18 2.56 10.94
CA ARG A 106 -3.27 2.45 12.08
C ARG A 106 -2.99 3.83 12.71
N GLU A 107 -1.72 4.26 12.71
CA GLU A 107 -1.25 5.55 13.20
C GLU A 107 -1.35 6.71 12.20
N PHE A 108 -1.74 6.46 10.94
CA PHE A 108 -1.85 7.48 9.90
C PHE A 108 -3.27 8.07 9.80
N SER A 109 -3.32 9.38 9.56
CA SER A 109 -4.55 10.18 9.34
C SER A 109 -4.26 11.41 8.48
#